data_AF-A0A846P211-F1
#
_entry.id   AF-A0A846P211-F1
#
_cell.length_a   1.000
_cell.length_b   1.000
_cell.length_c   1.000
_cell.angle_alpha   90.00
_cell.angle_beta   90.00
_cell.angle_gamma   90.00
#
_symmetry.space_group_name_H-M   'P 1'
#
loop_
_entity.id
_entity.type
_entity.pdbx_description
1 polymer ?
#
loop_
_entity_poly.entity_id
_entity_poly.type
_entity_poly.pdbx_seq_one_letter_code
_entity_poly.pdbx_strand_id
1 'polypeptide(L)'
;ITSVKEVNIPTLKKKALGLSFEFLTKYDPGIGEIRISGEVLYLTDKNAQVLRKWKDKKVLPEKMNVEVLNHLFRQCLLKISNLADDLQLPPPIQLPRVRAKGEQESYIG
;
A
#
# COMPACT_ATOMS: atom_id res chain seq x y z
N ILE A 1 -2.94 7.88 -1.24
CA ILE A 1 -4.10 8.26 -0.39
C ILE A 1 -5.01 9.15 -1.22
N THR A 2 -6.31 8.86 -1.26
CA THR A 2 -7.30 9.54 -2.11
C THR A 2 -8.23 10.44 -1.30
N SER A 3 -8.53 10.11 -0.04
CA SER A 3 -9.41 10.90 0.83
C SER A 3 -9.05 10.72 2.30
N VAL A 4 -9.42 11.71 3.13
CA VAL A 4 -9.28 11.69 4.59
C VAL A 4 -10.55 12.25 5.21
N LYS A 5 -11.18 11.49 6.10
CA LYS A 5 -12.38 11.87 6.84
C LYS A 5 -12.28 11.46 8.30
N GLU A 6 -13.06 12.09 9.17
CA GLU A 6 -13.22 11.60 10.55
C GLU A 6 -14.26 10.47 10.57
N VAL A 7 -13.94 9.39 11.28
CA VAL A 7 -14.80 8.22 11.44
C VAL A 7 -15.01 7.97 12.93
N ASN A 8 -16.26 7.78 13.33
CA ASN A 8 -16.57 7.36 14.69
C ASN A 8 -16.45 5.84 14.77
N ILE A 9 -15.68 5.32 15.74
CA ILE A 9 -15.55 3.89 15.99
C ILE A 9 -16.38 3.57 17.23
N PRO A 10 -17.64 3.08 17.09
CA PRO A 10 -18.55 2.93 18.22
C PRO A 10 -18.02 1.97 19.29
N THR A 11 -17.35 0.90 18.86
CA THR A 11 -16.76 -0.12 19.74
C THR A 11 -15.65 0.43 20.63
N LEU A 12 -14.92 1.45 20.18
CA LEU A 12 -13.83 2.07 20.92
C LEU A 12 -14.23 3.37 21.60
N LYS A 13 -15.46 3.87 21.38
CA LYS A 13 -15.93 5.21 21.80
C LYS A 13 -14.94 6.32 21.45
N LYS A 14 -14.23 6.17 20.34
CA LYS A 14 -13.16 7.08 19.88
C LYS A 14 -13.41 7.47 18.44
N LYS A 15 -12.92 8.66 18.08
CA LYS A 15 -12.88 9.13 16.71
C LYS A 15 -11.51 8.84 16.09
N ALA A 16 -11.52 8.28 14.89
CA ALA A 16 -10.32 8.00 14.11
C ALA A 16 -10.34 8.80 12.81
N LEU A 17 -9.20 8.83 12.11
CA LEU A 17 -9.14 9.26 10.73
C LEU A 17 -9.32 8.04 9.83
N GLY A 18 -10.31 8.09 8.95
CA GLY A 18 -10.46 7.16 7.83
C GLY A 18 -9.70 7.70 6.61
N LEU A 19 -8.69 6.97 6.17
CA LEU A 19 -7.88 7.29 5.00
C LEU A 19 -8.24 6.36 3.86
N SER A 20 -8.95 6.87 2.87
CA SER A 20 -9.20 6.12 1.64
C SER A 20 -7.91 6.05 0.83
N PHE A 21 -7.60 4.88 0.30
CA PHE A 21 -6.42 4.64 -0.52
C PHE A 21 -6.77 3.86 -1.77
N GLU A 22 -5.90 4.00 -2.74
CA GLU A 22 -5.85 3.17 -3.94
C GLU A 22 -4.39 2.78 -4.15
N PHE A 23 -4.17 1.50 -4.38
CA PHE A 23 -2.89 0.90 -4.72
C PHE A 23 -3.05 0.23 -6.08
N LEU A 24 -2.22 0.64 -7.04
CA LEU A 24 -2.35 0.23 -8.43
C LEU A 24 -1.03 -0.33 -8.94
N THR A 25 -1.07 -1.57 -9.42
CA THR A 25 0.04 -2.22 -10.13
C THR A 25 -0.37 -2.39 -11.58
N LYS A 26 0.37 -1.76 -12.49
CA LYS A 26 0.17 -1.86 -13.94
C LYS A 26 1.26 -2.70 -14.55
N TYR A 27 0.90 -3.56 -15.50
CA TYR A 27 1.84 -4.40 -16.23
C TYR A 27 1.98 -3.90 -17.67
N ASP A 28 3.20 -3.56 -18.07
CA ASP A 28 3.55 -3.05 -19.40
C ASP A 28 3.92 -4.22 -20.35
N PRO A 29 3.52 -4.24 -21.64
CA PRO A 29 2.89 -3.17 -22.44
C PRO A 29 1.35 -3.12 -22.35
N GLY A 30 0.75 -3.33 -21.18
CA GLY A 30 -0.70 -3.25 -20.96
C GLY A 30 -1.38 -4.61 -20.83
N ILE A 31 -0.66 -5.62 -20.34
CA ILE A 31 -1.16 -7.00 -20.18
C ILE A 31 -2.15 -7.15 -19.01
N GLY A 32 -2.25 -6.14 -18.14
CA GLY A 32 -3.22 -6.12 -17.06
C GLY A 32 -2.95 -5.04 -16.01
N GLU A 33 -3.89 -4.86 -15.10
CA GLU A 33 -3.71 -4.07 -13.89
C GLU A 33 -4.37 -4.74 -12.68
N ILE A 34 -3.76 -4.60 -11.51
CA ILE A 34 -4.33 -4.99 -10.23
C ILE A 34 -4.53 -3.73 -9.40
N ARG A 35 -5.78 -3.48 -8.99
CA ARG A 35 -6.19 -2.31 -8.20
C ARG A 35 -6.77 -2.75 -6.87
N ILE A 36 -6.14 -2.32 -5.78
CA ILE A 36 -6.65 -2.50 -4.42
C ILE A 36 -7.05 -1.14 -3.88
N SER A 37 -8.34 -0.96 -3.58
CA SER A 37 -8.85 0.23 -2.91
C SER A 37 -9.46 -0.15 -1.55
N GLY A 38 -9.46 0.79 -0.63
CA GLY A 38 -9.99 0.56 0.69
C GLY A 38 -9.82 1.76 1.61
N GLU A 39 -10.05 1.53 2.89
CA GLU A 39 -9.93 2.54 3.93
C GLU A 39 -9.06 2.00 5.09
N VAL A 40 -8.06 2.80 5.50
CA VAL A 40 -7.26 2.55 6.69
C VAL A 40 -7.75 3.48 7.80
N LEU A 41 -7.96 2.93 8.99
CA LEU A 41 -8.27 3.70 10.18
C LEU A 41 -6.98 4.04 10.93
N TYR A 42 -6.80 5.32 11.25
CA TYR A 42 -5.64 5.82 11.99
C TYR A 42 -6.10 6.56 13.24
N LEU A 43 -5.63 6.12 14.40
CA LEU A 43 -5.96 6.73 15.69
C LEU A 43 -4.92 7.78 16.06
N THR A 44 -5.37 9.00 16.33
CA THR A 44 -4.52 10.09 16.81
C THR A 44 -5.36 11.13 17.56
N ASP A 45 -4.75 11.84 18.51
CA ASP A 45 -5.40 12.96 19.19
C ASP A 45 -5.40 14.24 18.33
N LYS A 46 -4.71 14.22 17.18
CA LYS A 46 -4.51 15.39 16.30
C LYS A 46 -5.45 15.41 15.09
N ASN A 47 -6.60 14.73 15.14
CA ASN A 47 -7.53 14.60 14.01
C ASN A 47 -7.84 15.94 13.33
N ALA A 48 -8.22 16.97 14.09
CA ALA A 48 -8.57 18.28 13.56
C ALA A 48 -7.41 18.94 12.79
N GLN A 49 -6.18 18.80 13.28
CA GLN A 49 -4.99 19.36 12.62
C GLN A 49 -4.72 18.64 11.29
N VAL A 50 -4.86 17.31 11.27
CA VAL A 50 -4.66 16.51 10.05
C VAL A 50 -5.71 16.85 9.01
N LEU A 51 -6.98 16.95 9.40
CA LEU A 51 -8.08 17.29 8.50
C LEU A 51 -7.93 18.69 7.90
N ARG A 52 -7.46 19.68 8.69
CA ARG A 52 -7.15 21.02 8.17
C ARG A 52 -6.02 20.96 7.13
N LYS A 53 -4.88 20.34 7.48
CA LYS A 53 -3.75 20.18 6.54
C LYS A 53 -4.15 19.46 5.24
N TRP A 54 -4.99 18.43 5.34
CA TRP A 54 -5.49 17.72 4.17
C TRP A 54 -6.41 18.58 3.30
N LYS A 55 -7.30 19.38 3.89
CA LYS A 55 -8.17 20.30 3.13
C LYS A 55 -7.36 21.37 2.40
N ASP A 56 -6.33 21.92 3.05
CA ASP A 56 -5.55 23.03 2.51
C ASP A 56 -4.55 22.57 1.45
N LYS A 57 -3.83 21.46 1.71
CA LYS A 57 -2.67 21.05 0.90
C LYS A 57 -2.77 19.64 0.33
N LYS A 58 -3.78 18.84 0.70
CA LYS A 58 -3.86 17.41 0.36
C LYS A 58 -2.63 16.60 0.79
N VAL A 59 -2.02 17.00 1.92
CA VAL A 59 -0.83 16.36 2.47
C VAL A 59 -1.09 15.89 3.90
N LEU A 60 -0.64 14.67 4.20
CA LEU A 60 -0.62 14.12 5.55
C LEU A 60 0.62 14.60 6.31
N PRO A 61 0.59 14.72 7.66
CA PRO A 61 1.81 14.92 8.43
C PRO A 61 2.85 13.84 8.11
N GLU A 62 4.11 14.22 7.98
CA GLU A 62 5.19 13.35 7.49
C GLU A 62 5.26 11.99 8.20
N LYS A 63 5.32 12.00 9.54
CA LYS A 63 5.35 10.78 10.35
C LYS A 63 4.14 9.88 10.08
N MET A 64 2.93 10.45 10.05
CA MET A 64 1.69 9.73 9.76
C MET A 64 1.71 9.15 8.34
N ASN A 65 2.21 9.92 7.36
CA ASN A 65 2.31 9.48 5.97
C ASN A 65 3.22 8.26 5.84
N VAL A 66 4.40 8.30 6.46
CA VAL A 66 5.35 7.18 6.45
C VAL A 66 4.74 5.92 7.08
N GLU A 67 4.10 6.06 8.25
CA GLU A 67 3.45 4.94 8.94
C GLU A 67 2.33 4.32 8.09
N VAL A 68 1.44 5.14 7.53
CA VAL A 68 0.32 4.68 6.70
C VAL A 68 0.83 4.03 5.41
N LEU A 69 1.80 4.64 4.73
CA LEU A 69 2.36 4.09 3.49
C LEU A 69 3.06 2.75 3.74
N ASN A 70 3.88 2.64 4.78
CA ASN A 70 4.53 1.37 5.12
C ASN A 70 3.52 0.26 5.45
N HIS A 71 2.47 0.59 6.19
CA HIS A 71 1.38 -0.35 6.46
C HIS A 71 0.69 -0.81 5.16
N LEU A 72 0.35 0.15 4.29
CA LEU A 72 -0.29 -0.13 3.00
C LEU A 72 0.61 -0.96 2.07
N PHE A 73 1.89 -0.61 1.95
CA PHE A 73 2.85 -1.37 1.15
C PHE A 73 2.93 -2.82 1.62
N ARG A 74 3.13 -3.05 2.92
CA ARG A 74 3.20 -4.41 3.46
C ARG A 74 1.94 -5.22 3.17
N GLN A 75 0.75 -4.65 3.36
CA GLN A 75 -0.51 -5.36 3.16
C GLN A 75 -0.85 -5.56 1.68
N CYS A 76 -0.68 -4.52 0.86
CA CYS A 76 -1.05 -4.58 -0.56
C CYS A 76 -0.05 -5.42 -1.35
N LEU A 77 1.26 -5.33 -1.09
CA LEU A 77 2.26 -6.13 -1.82
C LEU A 77 2.03 -7.64 -1.62
N LEU A 78 1.72 -8.08 -0.40
CA LEU A 78 1.40 -9.48 -0.13
C LEU A 78 0.16 -9.94 -0.91
N LYS A 79 -0.91 -9.14 -0.90
CA LYS A 79 -2.16 -9.48 -1.60
C LYS A 79 -1.99 -9.49 -3.11
N ILE A 80 -1.31 -8.49 -3.66
CA ILE A 80 -1.08 -8.38 -5.10
C ILE A 80 -0.17 -9.50 -5.58
N SER A 81 0.79 -9.96 -4.78
CA SER A 81 1.64 -11.08 -5.17
C SER A 81 0.84 -12.37 -5.36
N ASN A 82 -0.09 -12.67 -4.46
CA ASN A 82 -0.98 -13.82 -4.61
C ASN A 82 -1.93 -13.63 -5.81
N LEU A 83 -2.54 -12.45 -5.96
CA LEU A 83 -3.42 -12.17 -7.10
C LEU A 83 -2.68 -12.21 -8.44
N ALA A 84 -1.43 -11.75 -8.49
CA ALA A 84 -0.61 -11.81 -9.69
C ALA A 84 -0.33 -13.26 -10.08
N ASP A 85 -0.01 -14.11 -9.10
CA ASP A 85 0.20 -15.55 -9.32
C ASP A 85 -1.07 -16.23 -9.88
N ASP A 86 -2.24 -15.97 -9.26
CA ASP A 86 -3.54 -16.48 -9.72
C ASP A 86 -3.87 -16.04 -11.16
N LEU A 87 -3.43 -14.85 -11.55
CA LEU A 87 -3.63 -14.27 -12.88
C LEU A 87 -2.49 -14.57 -13.86
N GLN A 88 -1.49 -15.36 -13.46
CA GLN A 88 -0.27 -15.64 -14.24
C GLN A 88 0.48 -14.37 -14.68
N LEU A 89 0.41 -13.31 -13.88
CA LEU A 89 1.14 -12.07 -14.05
C LEU A 89 2.44 -12.10 -13.22
N PRO A 90 3.52 -11.42 -13.66
CA PRO A 90 4.75 -11.33 -12.87
C PRO A 90 4.47 -10.73 -11.47
N PRO A 91 4.94 -11.33 -10.37
CA PRO A 91 4.72 -10.76 -9.05
C PRO A 91 5.46 -9.42 -8.91
N PRO A 92 4.88 -8.42 -8.22
CA PRO A 92 5.51 -7.11 -8.03
C PRO A 92 6.66 -7.14 -7.02
N ILE A 93 6.88 -8.28 -6.34
CA ILE A 93 7.99 -8.49 -5.40
C ILE A 93 8.93 -9.56 -5.95
N GLN A 94 10.23 -9.37 -5.74
CA GLN A 94 11.21 -10.40 -6.02
C GLN A 94 11.11 -11.48 -4.94
N LEU A 95 10.73 -12.69 -5.33
CA LEU A 95 10.75 -13.85 -4.45
C LEU A 95 12.20 -14.36 -4.31
N PRO A 96 12.64 -14.77 -3.11
CA PRO A 96 13.94 -15.40 -2.94
C PRO A 96 13.98 -16.69 -3.76
N ARG A 97 15.00 -16.82 -4.62
CA ARG A 97 15.23 -18.03 -5.42
C ARG A 97 16.31 -18.87 -4.74
N VAL A 98 16.02 -20.14 -4.48
CA VAL A 98 17.06 -21.09 -4.09
C VAL A 98 17.83 -21.45 -5.36
N ARG A 99 19.12 -21.07 -5.42
CA ARG A 99 20.03 -21.56 -6.45
C ARG A 99 20.76 -22.78 -5.94
N ALA A 100 20.85 -23.83 -6.76
CA ALA A 100 21.74 -24.94 -6.48
C ALA A 100 23.18 -24.41 -6.43
N LYS A 101 23.98 -24.91 -5.48
CA LYS A 101 25.38 -24.51 -5.32
C LYS A 101 26.16 -25.04 -6.53
N GLY A 102 26.32 -24.24 -7.59
CA GLY A 102 27.04 -24.66 -8.80
C GLY A 102 26.72 -23.92 -10.11
N GLU A 103 25.72 -23.05 -10.18
CA GLU A 103 25.52 -22.19 -11.36
C GLU A 103 26.55 -21.05 -11.35
N GLN A 104 27.79 -21.37 -11.71
CA GLN A 104 28.71 -20.39 -12.28
C GLN A 104 28.08 -19.87 -13.57
N GLU A 105 27.82 -18.57 -13.62
CA GLU A 105 27.50 -17.88 -14.86
C GLU A 105 28.69 -18.05 -15.81
N SER A 106 28.55 -18.96 -16.77
CA SER A 106 29.43 -19.00 -17.94
C SER A 106 29.23 -17.71 -18.72
N TYR A 107 30.04 -16.71 -18.41
CA TYR A 107 30.33 -15.62 -19.34
C TYR A 107 30.93 -16.25 -20.59
N ILE A 108 30.19 -16.22 -21.71
CA ILE A 108 30.74 -16.49 -23.03
C ILE A 108 30.44 -15.27 -23.89
N GLY A 109 31.49 -14.49 -24.18
CA GLY A 109 31.52 -13.49 -25.26
C GLY A 109 31.02 -12.11 -24.89
#